data_AF-A0A8I6TLL4-F1
#
_entry.id   AF-A0A8I6TLL4-F1
#
_cell.length_a   1.000
_cell.length_b   1.000
_cell.length_c   1.000
_cell.angle_alpha   90.00
_cell.angle_beta   90.00
_cell.angle_gamma   90.00
#
_symmetry.space_group_name_H-M   'P 1'
#
loop_
_entity.id
_entity.type
_entity.pdbx_description
1 polymer ?
#
loop_
_entity_poly.entity_id
_entity_poly.type
_entity_poly.pdbx_seq_one_letter_code
_entity_poly.pdbx_strand_id
1 'polypeptide(L)'
;MIDPMTRKEIVQNLHSAIDCEMTDQDDKAYQFYVESLLLVVQSLKQDTSVCNLTIKDKCNLIEFAKQSVGRVCKLLQKEESEPERDVNRSHPSAPILPEVEDNIDTPPPNLKPFSQSDLEEQKLMAQYHRRYNLASSTVEKQNLELELARELVEKAAITRNRLMQATAWAMETAHLKFCIDEKLKEGRLTDSDFKMQRLFAISLQFNHGSSWITQMAFELFLYPYNTKIVRNVLENVLTDNSHPVKATMNKMQQKVEHMIDLAKRNSIAEGKDIMKSFDSIIEAIKTDLNIILEVVKALFEPLNTDKNISLTSEVIFHVYFSQLKQEIISLLRLGLKEVESKLNDRIKENILRKDSDISPAFELSETCKEAITKLHYITTLHNPYDMLSCTVHIFRILANSDFDKKHCTSMGADELLPRLCQVVLMSGLPSICAEAAFMEYFMPVEKALGEEGYAVTMLQSAIVHLTNS
;
A
#
# COMPACT_ATOMS: atom_id res chain seq x y z
N MET A 1 15.92 -36.54 -18.92
CA MET A 1 16.72 -36.47 -17.69
C MET A 1 18.05 -35.83 -18.05
N ILE A 2 18.64 -34.99 -17.18
CA ILE A 2 20.03 -34.51 -17.37
C ILE A 2 20.94 -35.74 -17.46
N ASP A 3 21.88 -35.76 -18.40
CA ASP A 3 22.89 -36.80 -18.48
C ASP A 3 23.68 -36.87 -17.15
N PRO A 4 23.73 -38.04 -16.48
CA PRO A 4 24.33 -38.16 -15.15
C PRO A 4 25.82 -37.77 -15.12
N MET A 5 26.53 -37.85 -16.24
CA MET A 5 27.92 -37.39 -16.32
C MET A 5 28.01 -35.86 -16.25
N THR A 6 27.19 -35.13 -17.02
CA THR A 6 27.17 -33.66 -16.99
C THR A 6 26.76 -33.12 -15.62
N ARG A 7 25.81 -33.77 -14.95
CA ARG A 7 25.42 -33.40 -13.58
C ARG A 7 26.58 -33.59 -12.58
N LYS A 8 27.31 -34.69 -12.71
CA LYS A 8 28.46 -34.99 -11.84
C LYS A 8 29.60 -33.98 -12.06
N GLU A 9 29.82 -33.57 -13.31
CA GLU A 9 30.84 -32.59 -13.68
C GLU A 9 30.51 -31.18 -13.17
N ILE A 10 29.24 -30.73 -13.28
CA ILE A 10 28.78 -29.45 -12.71
C ILE A 10 28.98 -29.42 -11.19
N VAL A 11 28.64 -30.51 -10.50
CA VAL A 11 28.79 -30.61 -9.04
C VAL A 11 30.26 -30.69 -8.64
N GLN A 12 31.10 -31.37 -9.42
CA GLN A 12 32.53 -31.45 -9.16
C GLN A 12 33.22 -30.10 -9.34
N ASN A 13 32.89 -29.36 -10.40
CA ASN A 13 33.44 -28.03 -10.64
C ASN A 13 33.00 -27.03 -9.57
N LEU A 14 31.76 -27.14 -9.06
CA LEU A 14 31.32 -26.31 -7.94
C LEU A 14 32.12 -26.58 -6.66
N HIS A 15 32.33 -27.85 -6.30
CA HIS A 15 33.13 -28.17 -5.11
C HIS A 15 34.57 -27.69 -5.26
N SER A 16 35.18 -27.88 -6.43
CA SER A 16 36.52 -27.36 -6.74
C SER A 16 36.57 -25.83 -6.67
N ALA A 17 35.53 -25.13 -7.12
CA ALA A 17 35.45 -23.67 -7.03
C ALA A 17 35.39 -23.20 -5.58
N ILE A 18 34.58 -23.85 -4.74
CA ILE A 18 34.45 -23.55 -3.31
C ILE A 18 35.75 -23.86 -2.57
N ASP A 19 36.41 -24.97 -2.87
CA ASP A 19 37.70 -25.32 -2.27
C ASP A 19 38.81 -24.33 -2.67
N CYS A 20 38.76 -23.81 -3.90
CA CYS A 20 39.65 -22.73 -4.36
C CYS A 20 39.35 -21.38 -3.67
N GLU A 21 38.07 -21.03 -3.46
CA GLU A 21 37.69 -19.84 -2.66
C GLU A 21 38.20 -19.94 -1.21
N MET A 22 38.09 -21.13 -0.61
CA MET A 22 38.55 -21.37 0.77
C MET A 22 40.08 -21.36 0.90
N THR A 23 40.81 -21.47 -0.21
CA THR A 23 42.28 -21.46 -0.26
C THR A 23 42.84 -20.19 -0.90
N ASP A 24 42.01 -19.14 -1.07
CA ASP A 24 42.37 -17.82 -1.60
C ASP A 24 42.95 -17.87 -3.04
N GLN A 25 42.55 -18.88 -3.82
CA GLN A 25 42.91 -19.04 -5.24
C GLN A 25 41.78 -18.54 -6.14
N ASP A 26 41.53 -17.24 -6.08
CA ASP A 26 40.36 -16.59 -6.69
C ASP A 26 40.31 -16.76 -8.23
N ASP A 27 41.45 -16.71 -8.92
CA ASP A 27 41.56 -16.96 -10.37
C ASP A 27 41.04 -18.36 -10.77
N LYS A 28 41.38 -19.38 -9.98
CA LYS A 28 40.96 -20.76 -10.24
C LYS A 28 39.51 -20.97 -9.85
N ALA A 29 39.06 -20.35 -8.77
CA ALA A 29 37.65 -20.35 -8.38
C ALA A 29 36.80 -19.73 -9.49
N TYR A 30 37.21 -18.58 -10.03
CA TYR A 30 36.56 -17.92 -11.16
C TYR A 30 36.46 -18.85 -12.37
N GLN A 31 37.57 -19.50 -12.76
CA GLN A 31 37.58 -20.43 -13.88
C GLN A 31 36.57 -21.58 -13.69
N PHE A 32 36.55 -22.21 -12.52
CA PHE A 32 35.62 -23.32 -12.24
C PHE A 32 34.15 -22.89 -12.21
N TYR A 33 33.82 -21.68 -11.73
CA TYR A 33 32.46 -21.15 -11.82
C TYR A 33 32.03 -20.89 -13.26
N VAL A 34 32.90 -20.32 -14.09
CA VAL A 34 32.61 -20.04 -15.50
C VAL A 34 32.44 -21.33 -16.30
N GLU A 35 33.29 -22.34 -16.07
CA GLU A 35 33.16 -23.66 -16.69
C GLU A 35 31.84 -24.36 -16.28
N SER A 36 31.46 -24.25 -15.01
CA SER A 36 30.18 -24.78 -14.51
C SER A 36 28.96 -24.09 -15.17
N LEU A 37 29.02 -22.76 -15.31
CA LEU A 37 27.98 -21.98 -15.96
C LEU A 37 27.84 -22.34 -17.45
N LEU A 38 28.95 -22.57 -18.14
CA LEU A 38 28.95 -23.01 -19.54
C LEU A 38 28.24 -24.36 -19.70
N LEU A 39 28.51 -25.33 -18.82
CA LEU A 39 27.85 -26.65 -18.82
C LEU A 39 26.34 -26.56 -18.56
N VAL A 40 25.93 -25.65 -17.66
CA VAL A 40 24.51 -25.37 -17.38
C VAL A 40 23.81 -24.78 -18.60
N VAL A 41 24.43 -23.79 -19.25
CA VAL A 41 23.88 -23.16 -20.47
C VAL A 41 23.79 -24.17 -21.62
N GLN A 42 24.80 -25.03 -21.80
CA GLN A 42 24.78 -26.08 -22.80
C GLN A 42 23.66 -27.10 -22.53
N SER A 43 23.43 -27.48 -21.28
CA SER A 43 22.36 -28.39 -20.88
C SER A 43 20.96 -27.81 -21.13
N LEU A 44 20.76 -26.53 -20.81
CA LEU A 44 19.49 -25.82 -21.08
C LEU A 44 19.27 -25.59 -22.58
N LYS A 45 20.33 -25.30 -23.34
CA LYS A 45 20.26 -25.13 -24.79
C LYS A 45 19.93 -26.44 -25.51
N GLN A 46 20.54 -27.56 -25.11
CA GLN A 46 20.19 -28.87 -25.65
C GLN A 46 18.72 -29.23 -25.35
N ASP A 47 18.21 -28.83 -24.19
CA ASP A 47 16.81 -29.02 -23.84
C ASP A 47 15.84 -28.24 -24.72
N THR A 48 16.18 -27.02 -25.16
CA THR A 48 15.34 -26.28 -26.12
C THR A 48 15.15 -27.02 -27.46
N SER A 49 16.05 -27.96 -27.79
CA SER A 49 16.00 -28.74 -29.03
C SER A 49 15.37 -30.13 -28.85
N VAL A 50 15.55 -30.78 -27.69
CA VAL A 50 15.18 -32.19 -27.49
C VAL A 50 14.14 -32.40 -26.36
N CYS A 51 13.82 -31.38 -25.56
CA CYS A 51 12.81 -31.39 -24.48
C CYS A 51 12.93 -32.60 -23.53
N ASN A 52 14.13 -32.84 -23.01
CA ASN A 52 14.44 -33.98 -22.16
C ASN A 52 14.42 -33.66 -20.66
N LEU A 53 14.42 -32.39 -20.25
CA LEU A 53 14.54 -31.98 -18.85
C LEU A 53 13.17 -31.81 -18.18
N THR A 54 13.05 -32.32 -16.95
CA THR A 54 11.86 -32.05 -16.13
C THR A 54 11.85 -30.59 -15.66
N ILE A 55 10.68 -30.05 -15.33
CA ILE A 55 10.55 -28.69 -14.78
C ILE A 55 11.46 -28.50 -13.55
N LYS A 56 11.57 -29.53 -12.70
CA LYS A 56 12.45 -29.54 -11.52
C LYS A 56 13.94 -29.46 -11.89
N ASP A 57 14.36 -30.17 -12.92
CA ASP A 57 15.75 -30.09 -13.42
C ASP A 57 16.07 -28.69 -13.96
N LYS A 58 15.14 -28.06 -14.67
CA LYS A 58 15.29 -26.69 -15.19
C LYS A 58 15.43 -25.67 -14.06
N CYS A 59 14.56 -25.74 -13.05
CA CYS A 59 14.63 -24.88 -11.88
C CYS A 59 15.96 -25.04 -11.13
N ASN A 60 16.42 -26.27 -10.90
CA ASN A 60 17.69 -26.52 -10.22
C ASN A 60 18.90 -25.97 -10.97
N LEU A 61 18.92 -26.09 -12.31
CA LEU A 61 19.98 -25.54 -13.15
C LEU A 61 20.02 -24.01 -13.12
N ILE A 62 18.84 -23.36 -13.13
CA ILE A 62 18.72 -21.89 -13.05
C ILE A 62 19.14 -21.38 -11.67
N GLU A 63 18.70 -22.05 -10.60
CA GLU A 63 19.09 -21.74 -9.22
C GLU A 63 20.61 -21.82 -9.05
N PHE A 64 21.23 -22.87 -9.59
CA PHE A 64 22.67 -23.08 -9.60
C PHE A 64 23.41 -21.97 -10.36
N ALA A 65 22.91 -21.60 -11.54
CA ALA A 65 23.51 -20.52 -12.33
C ALA A 65 23.46 -19.18 -11.57
N LYS A 66 22.32 -18.89 -10.93
CA LYS A 66 22.15 -17.68 -10.11
C LYS A 66 23.16 -17.61 -8.96
N GLN A 67 23.36 -18.72 -8.25
CA GLN A 67 24.33 -18.80 -7.15
C GLN A 67 25.77 -18.64 -7.64
N SER A 68 26.12 -19.27 -8.76
CA SER A 68 27.48 -19.21 -9.33
C SER A 68 27.81 -17.80 -9.83
N VAL A 69 26.89 -17.12 -10.50
CA VAL A 69 27.05 -15.72 -10.92
C VAL A 69 27.22 -14.79 -9.72
N GLY A 70 26.39 -14.97 -8.68
CA GLY A 70 26.50 -14.17 -7.45
C GLY A 70 27.83 -14.31 -6.72
N ARG A 71 28.50 -15.47 -6.84
CA ARG A 71 29.85 -15.67 -6.28
C ARG A 71 30.95 -15.10 -7.16
N VAL A 72 30.85 -15.28 -8.48
CA VAL A 72 31.76 -14.64 -9.45
C VAL A 72 31.79 -13.12 -9.31
N CYS A 73 30.62 -12.48 -9.14
CA CYS A 73 30.56 -11.04 -8.90
C CYS A 73 31.31 -10.62 -7.62
N LYS A 74 31.28 -11.43 -6.56
CA LYS A 74 32.02 -11.16 -5.32
C LYS A 74 33.53 -11.32 -5.48
N LEU A 75 33.97 -12.28 -6.28
CA LEU A 75 35.40 -12.47 -6.59
C LEU A 75 35.95 -11.28 -7.39
N LEU A 76 35.21 -10.80 -8.39
CA LEU A 76 35.62 -9.63 -9.19
C LEU A 76 35.63 -8.33 -8.36
N GLN A 77 34.71 -8.17 -7.40
CA GLN A 77 34.71 -7.04 -6.48
C GLN A 77 35.89 -7.07 -5.49
N LYS A 78 36.43 -8.25 -5.19
CA LYS A 78 37.60 -8.42 -4.30
C LYS A 78 38.89 -7.95 -4.99
N GLU A 79 39.04 -8.18 -6.30
CA GLU A 79 40.21 -7.70 -7.07
C GLU A 79 40.29 -6.18 -7.22
N GLU A 80 39.16 -5.46 -7.19
CA GLU A 80 39.14 -3.98 -7.29
C GLU A 80 39.59 -3.26 -6.00
N SER A 81 39.85 -4.00 -4.90
CA SER A 81 40.04 -3.43 -3.55
C SER A 81 41.46 -3.52 -2.96
N GLU A 82 42.51 -3.74 -3.77
CA GLU A 82 43.90 -3.56 -3.33
C GLU A 82 44.57 -2.33 -3.97
N PRO A 83 44.80 -1.23 -3.23
CA PRO A 83 45.79 -0.22 -3.58
C PRO A 83 47.14 -0.49 -2.88
N GLU A 84 48.19 -0.13 -3.59
CA GLU A 84 49.61 -0.29 -3.29
C GLU A 84 50.05 0.16 -1.89
N ARG A 85 51.03 -0.57 -1.34
CA ARG A 85 51.77 -0.22 -0.13
C ARG A 85 52.68 0.99 -0.38
N ASP A 86 52.62 2.02 0.47
CA ASP A 86 53.83 2.60 1.10
C ASP A 86 53.56 3.63 2.22
N VAL A 87 53.99 3.27 3.44
CA VAL A 87 54.90 4.00 4.36
C VAL A 87 54.54 5.41 4.89
N ASN A 88 54.26 5.41 6.20
CA ASN A 88 54.69 6.33 7.28
C ASN A 88 53.93 7.63 7.65
N ARG A 89 53.63 7.66 8.97
CA ARG A 89 53.78 8.76 9.97
C ARG A 89 52.56 9.62 10.37
N SER A 90 52.03 9.22 11.54
CA SER A 90 51.93 9.99 12.80
C SER A 90 50.81 11.02 13.05
N HIS A 91 50.10 10.73 14.16
CA HIS A 91 49.43 11.58 15.16
C HIS A 91 47.90 11.80 15.10
N PRO A 92 47.27 11.98 16.29
CA PRO A 92 45.91 11.51 16.57
C PRO A 92 44.89 12.65 16.60
N SER A 93 43.67 12.42 16.08
CA SER A 93 42.43 13.07 16.57
C SER A 93 41.17 12.57 15.84
N ALA A 94 40.12 12.40 16.65
CA ALA A 94 38.68 12.40 16.37
C ALA A 94 38.04 11.22 15.60
N PRO A 95 36.80 10.81 15.96
CA PRO A 95 36.08 9.73 15.29
C PRO A 95 35.53 10.22 13.94
N ILE A 96 35.92 9.53 12.88
CA ILE A 96 35.41 9.71 11.53
C ILE A 96 34.07 8.97 11.42
N LEU A 97 33.05 9.68 10.90
CA LEU A 97 31.76 9.14 10.45
C LEU A 97 32.00 8.10 9.34
N PRO A 98 31.33 6.93 9.32
CA PRO A 98 31.44 6.02 8.18
C PRO A 98 30.82 6.67 6.94
N GLU A 99 31.59 6.68 5.88
CA GLU A 99 31.17 7.04 4.52
C GLU A 99 30.08 6.07 4.04
N VAL A 100 29.09 6.65 3.36
CA VAL A 100 27.93 5.97 2.79
C VAL A 100 28.37 5.21 1.55
N GLU A 101 28.45 3.89 1.64
CA GLU A 101 28.42 3.01 0.47
C GLU A 101 26.97 2.53 0.26
N ASP A 102 26.44 2.87 -0.91
CA ASP A 102 25.12 2.51 -1.41
C ASP A 102 24.94 0.99 -1.49
N ASN A 103 24.32 0.40 -0.47
CA ASN A 103 23.81 -0.97 -0.52
C ASN A 103 22.46 -1.08 0.21
N ILE A 104 21.47 -0.37 -0.32
CA ILE A 104 20.16 -0.11 0.32
C ILE A 104 19.25 -1.36 0.38
N ASP A 105 19.59 -2.47 -0.30
CA ASP A 105 18.70 -3.64 -0.40
C ASP A 105 19.05 -4.85 0.48
N THR A 106 20.09 -4.77 1.31
CA THR A 106 20.43 -5.90 2.20
C THR A 106 19.94 -5.68 3.63
N PRO A 107 19.01 -6.51 4.15
CA PRO A 107 18.65 -6.46 5.56
C PRO A 107 19.89 -6.80 6.41
N PRO A 108 19.96 -6.30 7.66
CA PRO A 108 21.09 -6.60 8.54
C PRO A 108 21.25 -8.12 8.66
N PRO A 109 22.48 -8.66 8.49
CA PRO A 109 22.73 -10.08 8.18
C PRO A 109 22.39 -11.12 9.27
N ASN A 110 21.62 -10.78 10.31
CA ASN A 110 21.44 -11.61 11.51
C ASN A 110 20.05 -11.56 12.17
N LEU A 111 18.96 -11.52 11.39
CA LEU A 111 17.60 -11.69 11.90
C LEU A 111 17.13 -13.14 11.70
N LYS A 112 17.34 -14.00 12.71
CA LYS A 112 16.74 -15.34 12.73
C LYS A 112 15.21 -15.22 12.95
N PRO A 113 14.37 -16.05 12.30
CA PRO A 113 12.93 -16.10 12.56
C PRO A 113 12.61 -16.42 14.03
N PHE A 114 11.56 -15.80 14.59
CA PHE A 114 11.10 -16.02 15.97
C PHE A 114 10.96 -17.51 16.35
N SER A 115 10.49 -18.34 15.42
CA SER A 115 10.29 -19.78 15.64
C SER A 115 11.57 -20.58 15.90
N GLN A 116 12.73 -20.09 15.46
CA GLN A 116 14.03 -20.71 15.77
C GLN A 116 14.54 -20.31 17.15
N SER A 117 14.17 -19.11 17.63
CA SER A 117 14.54 -18.61 18.96
C SER A 117 13.85 -19.41 20.07
N ASP A 118 12.55 -19.69 19.91
CA ASP A 118 11.76 -20.43 20.91
C ASP A 118 12.28 -21.86 21.11
N LEU A 119 12.73 -22.52 20.03
CA LEU A 119 13.29 -23.87 20.09
C LEU A 119 14.66 -23.89 20.77
N GLU A 120 15.49 -22.88 20.53
CA GLU A 120 16.80 -22.72 21.20
C GLU A 120 16.62 -22.42 22.70
N GLU A 121 15.62 -21.61 23.07
CA GLU A 121 15.27 -21.31 24.46
C GLU A 121 14.71 -22.53 25.19
N GLN A 122 13.85 -23.32 24.53
CA GLN A 122 13.31 -24.56 25.09
C GLN A 122 14.41 -25.61 25.34
N LYS A 123 15.41 -25.70 24.44
CA LYS A 123 16.58 -26.58 24.62
C LYS A 123 17.47 -26.14 25.76
N LEU A 124 17.71 -24.83 25.89
CA LEU A 124 18.46 -24.25 27.01
C LEU A 124 17.80 -24.61 28.34
N MET A 125 16.49 -24.37 28.46
CA MET A 125 15.73 -24.68 29.66
C MET A 125 15.75 -26.19 29.96
N ALA A 126 15.58 -27.05 28.96
CA ALA A 126 15.65 -28.51 29.16
C ALA A 126 17.03 -28.98 29.64
N GLN A 127 18.11 -28.40 29.11
CA GLN A 127 19.48 -28.71 29.53
C GLN A 127 19.76 -28.26 30.96
N TYR A 128 19.28 -27.07 31.35
CA TYR A 128 19.34 -26.57 32.71
C TYR A 128 18.63 -27.52 33.69
N HIS A 129 17.36 -27.87 33.43
CA HIS A 129 16.59 -28.76 34.30
C HIS A 129 17.27 -30.12 34.48
N ARG A 130 17.88 -30.66 33.41
CA ARG A 130 18.63 -31.91 33.47
C ARG A 130 19.85 -31.81 34.39
N ARG A 131 20.64 -30.73 34.28
CA ARG A 131 21.81 -30.50 35.15
C ARG A 131 21.40 -30.22 36.59
N TYR A 132 20.33 -29.46 36.79
CA TYR A 132 19.80 -29.11 38.10
C TYR A 132 19.32 -30.34 38.90
N ASN A 133 18.66 -31.29 38.22
CA ASN A 133 18.18 -32.52 38.82
C ASN A 133 19.32 -33.51 39.15
N LEU A 134 20.45 -33.42 38.44
CA LEU A 134 21.65 -34.24 38.68
C LEU A 134 22.58 -33.63 39.74
N ALA A 135 22.43 -32.34 40.05
CA ALA A 135 23.25 -31.64 41.03
C ALA A 135 22.98 -32.15 42.45
N SER A 136 24.04 -32.55 43.14
CA SER A 136 23.97 -33.19 44.46
C SER A 136 24.19 -32.20 45.61
N SER A 137 24.88 -31.09 45.35
CA SER A 137 25.22 -30.06 46.33
C SER A 137 24.36 -28.80 46.18
N THR A 138 24.08 -28.14 47.30
CA THR A 138 23.40 -26.83 47.33
C THR A 138 24.19 -25.75 46.59
N VAL A 139 25.52 -25.78 46.67
CA VAL A 139 26.41 -24.84 45.97
C VAL A 139 26.37 -25.07 44.46
N GLU A 140 26.29 -26.33 44.02
CA GLU A 140 26.22 -26.69 42.61
C GLU A 140 24.91 -26.20 41.97
N LYS A 141 23.78 -26.33 42.70
CA LYS A 141 22.49 -25.79 42.27
C LYS A 141 22.48 -24.27 42.15
N GLN A 142 23.07 -23.56 43.12
CA GLN A 142 23.22 -22.10 43.07
C GLN A 142 24.08 -21.65 41.88
N ASN A 143 25.16 -22.37 41.58
CA ASN A 143 26.01 -22.06 40.42
C ASN A 143 25.25 -22.26 39.09
N LEU A 144 24.45 -23.32 38.97
CA LEU A 144 23.62 -23.56 37.79
C LEU A 144 22.53 -22.49 37.61
N GLU A 145 21.92 -22.02 38.70
CA GLU A 145 20.94 -20.91 38.67
C GLU A 145 21.58 -19.61 38.18
N LEU A 146 22.79 -19.29 38.66
CA LEU A 146 23.54 -18.11 38.20
C LEU A 146 24.00 -18.25 36.74
N GLU A 147 24.40 -19.45 36.31
CA GLU A 147 24.78 -19.75 34.91
C GLU A 147 23.59 -19.52 33.97
N LEU A 148 22.42 -20.06 34.31
CA LEU A 148 21.18 -19.84 33.55
C LEU A 148 20.80 -18.35 33.54
N ALA A 149 20.83 -17.67 34.69
CA ALA A 149 20.49 -16.26 34.79
C ALA A 149 21.42 -15.40 33.90
N ARG A 150 22.72 -15.69 33.89
CA ARG A 150 23.69 -15.01 33.03
C ARG A 150 23.39 -15.23 31.55
N GLU A 151 23.11 -16.48 31.15
CA GLU A 151 22.82 -16.80 29.75
C GLU A 151 21.50 -16.17 29.27
N LEU A 152 20.47 -16.12 30.12
CA LEU A 152 19.21 -15.44 29.81
C LEU A 152 19.41 -13.92 29.67
N VAL A 153 20.21 -13.30 30.54
CA VAL A 153 20.55 -11.87 30.44
C VAL A 153 21.35 -11.58 29.17
N GLU A 154 22.32 -12.44 28.83
CA GLU A 154 23.10 -12.31 27.60
C GLU A 154 22.22 -12.45 26.35
N LYS A 155 21.36 -13.47 26.31
CA LYS A 155 20.39 -13.66 25.21
C LYS A 155 19.42 -12.48 25.09
N ALA A 156 18.89 -11.98 26.21
CA ALA A 156 18.04 -10.79 26.22
C ALA A 156 18.77 -9.55 25.70
N ALA A 157 20.04 -9.36 26.07
CA ALA A 157 20.87 -8.27 25.56
C ALA A 157 21.14 -8.38 24.05
N ILE A 158 21.43 -9.58 23.56
CA ILE A 158 21.60 -9.85 22.12
C ILE A 158 20.31 -9.56 21.36
N THR A 159 19.17 -10.07 21.83
CA THR A 159 17.86 -9.82 21.20
C THR A 159 17.51 -8.33 21.19
N ARG A 160 17.78 -7.62 22.30
CA ARG A 160 17.60 -6.16 22.37
C ARG A 160 18.49 -5.43 21.37
N ASN A 161 19.76 -5.79 21.28
CA ASN A 161 20.69 -5.18 20.32
C ASN A 161 20.25 -5.44 18.88
N ARG A 162 19.78 -6.66 18.56
CA ARG A 162 19.23 -6.98 17.23
C ARG A 162 18.00 -6.16 16.91
N LEU A 163 17.07 -6.02 17.87
CA LEU A 163 15.88 -5.20 17.69
C LEU A 163 16.25 -3.73 17.47
N MET A 164 17.21 -3.20 18.23
CA MET A 164 17.73 -1.84 18.07
C MET A 164 18.37 -1.64 16.69
N GLN A 165 19.19 -2.59 16.22
CA GLN A 165 19.80 -2.54 14.89
C GLN A 165 18.75 -2.59 13.78
N ALA A 166 17.78 -3.50 13.86
CA ALA A 166 16.69 -3.58 12.90
C ALA A 166 15.83 -2.30 12.89
N THR A 167 15.63 -1.70 14.07
CA THR A 167 14.89 -0.43 14.20
C THR A 167 15.65 0.73 13.58
N ALA A 168 16.95 0.83 13.85
CA ALA A 168 17.81 1.87 13.29
C ALA A 168 17.88 1.76 11.77
N TRP A 169 18.13 0.56 11.24
CA TRP A 169 18.13 0.27 9.81
C TRP A 169 16.81 0.69 9.16
N ALA A 170 15.67 0.25 9.68
CA ALA A 170 14.38 0.60 9.08
C ALA A 170 14.10 2.11 9.10
N MET A 171 14.55 2.81 10.14
CA MET A 171 14.39 4.26 10.25
C MET A 171 15.30 5.01 9.26
N GLU A 172 16.52 4.52 9.06
CA GLU A 172 17.48 5.05 8.08
C GLU A 172 17.00 4.80 6.64
N THR A 173 16.53 3.59 6.34
CA THR A 173 15.90 3.28 5.05
C THR A 173 14.70 4.20 4.80
N ALA A 174 13.85 4.43 5.80
CA ALA A 174 12.74 5.36 5.70
C ALA A 174 13.21 6.81 5.45
N HIS A 175 14.28 7.21 6.14
CA HIS A 175 14.87 8.53 6.03
C HIS A 175 15.33 8.84 4.60
N LEU A 176 16.05 7.88 4.00
CA LEU A 176 16.51 7.94 2.62
C LEU A 176 15.33 7.86 1.64
N LYS A 177 14.39 6.92 1.84
CA LYS A 177 13.27 6.69 0.92
C LYS A 177 12.37 7.91 0.74
N PHE A 178 12.21 8.73 1.77
CA PHE A 178 11.42 9.96 1.73
C PHE A 178 12.25 11.25 1.58
N CYS A 179 13.54 11.12 1.25
CA CYS A 179 14.48 12.22 1.04
C CYS A 179 14.43 13.28 2.16
N ILE A 180 14.39 12.84 3.42
CA ILE A 180 14.16 13.74 4.56
C ILE A 180 15.27 14.79 4.67
N ASP A 181 16.54 14.41 4.46
CA ASP A 181 17.67 15.34 4.49
C ASP A 181 17.61 16.40 3.38
N GLU A 182 17.15 16.03 2.18
CA GLU A 182 16.99 16.99 1.08
C GLU A 182 15.87 17.98 1.41
N LYS A 183 14.72 17.48 1.86
CA LYS A 183 13.59 18.33 2.28
C LYS A 183 13.94 19.23 3.46
N LEU A 184 14.79 18.76 4.38
CA LEU A 184 15.30 19.56 5.49
C LEU A 184 16.20 20.70 4.98
N LYS A 185 17.12 20.40 4.05
CA LYS A 185 18.01 21.41 3.43
C LYS A 185 17.21 22.44 2.61
N GLU A 186 16.15 22.02 1.94
CA GLU A 186 15.26 22.89 1.18
C GLU A 186 14.26 23.68 2.05
N GLY A 187 14.18 23.38 3.36
CA GLY A 187 13.20 23.99 4.27
C GLY A 187 11.75 23.61 3.98
N ARG A 188 11.52 22.48 3.31
CA ARG A 188 10.19 21.96 2.91
C ARG A 188 9.68 20.82 3.78
N LEU A 189 10.36 20.52 4.88
CA LEU A 189 10.02 19.40 5.75
C LEU A 189 8.69 19.65 6.47
N THR A 190 7.79 18.67 6.37
CA THR A 190 6.44 18.75 6.95
C THR A 190 6.21 17.68 8.01
N ASP A 191 5.21 17.87 8.87
CA ASP A 191 4.76 16.86 9.84
C ASP A 191 4.28 15.56 9.15
N SER A 192 3.77 15.65 7.92
CA SER A 192 3.42 14.48 7.11
C SER A 192 4.65 13.64 6.76
N ASP A 193 5.80 14.26 6.51
CA ASP A 193 7.03 13.54 6.18
C ASP A 193 7.50 12.67 7.34
N PHE A 194 7.47 13.21 8.57
CA PHE A 194 7.77 12.43 9.78
C PHE A 194 6.79 11.29 10.02
N LYS A 195 5.50 11.49 9.72
CA LYS A 195 4.49 10.44 9.82
C LYS A 195 4.72 9.33 8.78
N MET A 196 5.05 9.69 7.54
CA MET A 196 5.40 8.74 6.47
C MET A 196 6.64 7.94 6.86
N GLN A 197 7.71 8.61 7.29
CA GLN A 197 8.95 7.96 7.72
C GLN A 197 8.69 6.96 8.85
N ARG A 198 7.98 7.39 9.90
CA ARG A 198 7.65 6.53 11.04
C ARG A 198 6.78 5.34 10.65
N LEU A 199 5.74 5.57 9.86
CA LEU A 199 4.82 4.50 9.45
C LEU A 199 5.55 3.47 8.58
N PHE A 200 6.35 3.93 7.61
CA PHE A 200 7.15 3.06 6.76
C PHE A 200 8.16 2.24 7.56
N ALA A 201 8.91 2.86 8.48
CA ALA A 201 9.88 2.15 9.30
C ALA A 201 9.25 1.02 10.14
N ILE A 202 8.09 1.29 10.76
CA ILE A 202 7.37 0.28 11.55
C ILE A 202 6.81 -0.82 10.65
N SER A 203 6.25 -0.46 9.49
CA SER A 203 5.76 -1.44 8.51
C SER A 203 6.88 -2.31 7.95
N LEU A 204 8.05 -1.74 7.67
CA LEU A 204 9.19 -2.50 7.15
C LEU A 204 9.63 -3.56 8.14
N GLN A 205 9.78 -3.20 9.43
CA GLN A 205 10.10 -4.16 10.49
C GLN A 205 9.06 -5.28 10.61
N PHE A 206 7.77 -4.94 10.50
CA PHE A 206 6.68 -5.93 10.53
C PHE A 206 6.75 -6.88 9.34
N ASN A 207 7.03 -6.35 8.14
CA ASN A 207 7.11 -7.12 6.90
C ASN A 207 8.26 -8.13 6.94
N HIS A 208 9.42 -7.77 7.52
CA HIS A 208 10.53 -8.69 7.72
C HIS A 208 10.19 -9.86 8.64
N GLY A 209 9.32 -9.65 9.62
CA GLY A 209 8.86 -10.72 10.52
C GLY A 209 7.78 -11.63 9.93
N SER A 210 7.18 -11.27 8.80
CA SER A 210 5.93 -11.86 8.32
C SER A 210 6.13 -12.64 7.01
N SER A 211 6.15 -13.98 7.11
CA SER A 211 6.37 -14.88 5.96
C SER A 211 5.33 -14.71 4.85
N TRP A 212 4.07 -14.44 5.19
CA TRP A 212 3.00 -14.23 4.23
C TRP A 212 3.17 -12.95 3.41
N ILE A 213 3.71 -11.88 4.02
CA ILE A 213 3.99 -10.61 3.32
C ILE A 213 5.15 -10.80 2.35
N THR A 214 6.20 -11.51 2.78
CA THR A 214 7.34 -11.82 1.91
C THR A 214 6.91 -12.63 0.69
N GLN A 215 6.02 -13.62 0.88
CA GLN A 215 5.45 -14.41 -0.22
C GLN A 215 4.64 -13.54 -1.19
N MET A 216 3.76 -12.68 -0.67
CA MET A 216 2.95 -11.80 -1.50
C MET A 216 3.76 -10.71 -2.22
N ALA A 217 4.78 -10.15 -1.57
CA ALA A 217 5.71 -9.20 -2.21
C ALA A 217 6.45 -9.87 -3.38
N PHE A 218 6.85 -11.13 -3.22
CA PHE A 218 7.48 -11.91 -4.27
C PHE A 218 6.51 -12.21 -5.43
N GLU A 219 5.28 -12.63 -5.14
CA GLU A 219 4.25 -12.84 -6.17
C GLU A 219 3.94 -11.56 -6.95
N LEU A 220 3.86 -10.43 -6.25
CA LEU A 220 3.66 -9.12 -6.85
C LEU A 220 4.83 -8.70 -7.74
N PHE A 221 6.07 -9.00 -7.34
CA PHE A 221 7.26 -8.75 -8.15
C PHE A 221 7.28 -9.59 -9.43
N LEU A 222 6.85 -10.86 -9.35
CA LEU A 222 6.77 -11.75 -10.52
C LEU A 222 5.64 -11.35 -11.49
N TYR A 223 4.53 -10.84 -10.96
CA TYR A 223 3.33 -10.54 -11.74
C TYR A 223 2.79 -9.12 -11.46
N PRO A 224 3.57 -8.07 -11.79
CA PRO A 224 3.23 -6.68 -11.42
C PRO A 224 1.98 -6.14 -12.11
N TYR A 225 1.59 -6.71 -13.25
CA TYR A 225 0.43 -6.27 -14.03
C TYR A 225 -0.86 -7.06 -13.72
N ASN A 226 -0.81 -8.04 -12.82
CA ASN A 226 -1.98 -8.82 -12.47
C ASN A 226 -2.80 -8.10 -11.39
N THR A 227 -3.92 -7.50 -11.81
CA THR A 227 -4.82 -6.74 -10.94
C THR A 227 -5.35 -7.54 -9.75
N LYS A 228 -5.52 -8.86 -9.87
CA LYS A 228 -5.97 -9.71 -8.76
C LYS A 228 -4.91 -9.84 -7.67
N ILE A 229 -3.64 -9.98 -8.06
CA ILE A 229 -2.53 -10.09 -7.09
C ILE A 229 -2.36 -8.75 -6.38
N VAL A 230 -2.33 -7.65 -7.15
CA VAL A 230 -2.27 -6.29 -6.59
C VAL A 230 -3.39 -6.06 -5.58
N ARG A 231 -4.64 -6.38 -5.95
CA ARG A 231 -5.80 -6.23 -5.06
C ARG A 231 -5.68 -7.13 -3.82
N ASN A 232 -5.24 -8.38 -3.97
CA ASN A 232 -5.06 -9.30 -2.84
C ASN A 232 -3.99 -8.79 -1.84
N VAL A 233 -2.86 -8.25 -2.32
CA VAL A 233 -1.84 -7.65 -1.43
C VAL A 233 -2.43 -6.47 -0.66
N LEU A 234 -3.11 -5.57 -1.36
CA LEU A 234 -3.76 -4.40 -0.75
C LEU A 234 -4.84 -4.79 0.26
N GLU A 235 -5.70 -5.75 -0.09
CA GLU A 235 -6.75 -6.24 0.79
C GLU A 235 -6.17 -6.83 2.07
N ASN A 236 -5.15 -7.69 1.99
CA ASN A 236 -4.54 -8.28 3.19
C ASN A 236 -3.86 -7.21 4.07
N VAL A 237 -3.11 -6.28 3.48
CA VAL A 237 -2.43 -5.18 4.19
C VAL A 237 -3.40 -4.20 4.86
N LEU A 238 -4.56 -3.96 4.23
CA LEU A 238 -5.54 -2.97 4.67
C LEU A 238 -6.70 -3.57 5.49
N THR A 239 -6.79 -4.89 5.61
CA THR A 239 -7.81 -5.56 6.45
C THR A 239 -7.22 -6.16 7.72
N ASP A 240 -5.94 -6.52 7.71
CA ASP A 240 -5.28 -7.06 8.89
C ASP A 240 -4.98 -5.97 9.92
N ASN A 241 -5.71 -5.99 11.05
CA ASN A 241 -5.52 -5.05 12.15
C ASN A 241 -4.16 -5.14 12.84
N SER A 242 -3.42 -6.24 12.66
CA SER A 242 -2.04 -6.37 13.15
C SER A 242 -1.05 -5.59 12.28
N HIS A 243 -1.38 -5.35 11.02
CA HIS A 243 -0.51 -4.64 10.11
C HIS A 243 -0.44 -3.14 10.47
N PRO A 244 0.76 -2.53 10.56
CA PRO A 244 0.90 -1.14 11.02
C PRO A 244 0.17 -0.10 10.17
N VAL A 245 0.03 -0.34 8.85
CA VAL A 245 -0.74 0.55 7.95
C VAL A 245 -2.22 0.58 8.36
N LYS A 246 -2.86 -0.58 8.53
CA LYS A 246 -4.27 -0.65 8.94
C LYS A 246 -4.46 -0.14 10.37
N ALA A 247 -3.57 -0.51 11.30
CA ALA A 247 -3.62 0.02 12.66
C ALA A 247 -3.53 1.56 12.71
N THR A 248 -2.71 2.15 11.84
CA THR A 248 -2.57 3.61 11.73
C THR A 248 -3.77 4.25 11.03
N MET A 249 -4.29 3.63 9.98
CA MET A 249 -5.52 4.04 9.30
C MET A 249 -6.70 4.09 10.29
N ASN A 250 -6.88 3.06 11.13
CA ASN A 250 -7.93 3.04 12.14
C ASN A 250 -7.80 4.21 13.14
N LYS A 251 -6.57 4.56 13.55
CA LYS A 251 -6.32 5.72 14.44
C LYS A 251 -6.63 7.06 13.74
N MET A 252 -6.28 7.18 12.46
CA MET A 252 -6.62 8.34 11.64
C MET A 252 -8.14 8.49 11.50
N GLN A 253 -8.84 7.39 11.20
CA GLN A 253 -10.30 7.35 11.13
C GLN A 253 -10.95 7.79 12.45
N GLN A 254 -10.51 7.25 13.60
CA GLN A 254 -11.01 7.65 14.91
C GLN A 254 -10.78 9.14 15.22
N LYS A 255 -9.62 9.68 14.81
CA LYS A 255 -9.33 11.11 14.96
C LYS A 255 -10.31 11.94 14.14
N VAL A 256 -10.58 11.55 12.89
CA VAL A 256 -11.53 12.23 11.99
C VAL A 256 -12.95 12.16 12.54
N GLU A 257 -13.39 11.01 13.00
CA GLU A 257 -14.69 10.83 13.65
C GLU A 257 -14.85 11.77 14.85
N HIS A 258 -13.83 11.87 15.71
CA HIS A 258 -13.84 12.80 16.83
C HIS A 258 -13.92 14.27 16.38
N MET A 259 -13.21 14.66 15.32
CA MET A 259 -13.30 16.01 14.75
C MET A 259 -14.71 16.31 14.20
N ILE A 260 -15.33 15.33 13.54
CA ILE A 260 -16.71 15.44 13.06
C ILE A 260 -17.68 15.63 14.22
N ASP A 261 -17.57 14.84 15.28
CA ASP A 261 -18.42 14.95 16.47
C ASP A 261 -18.26 16.29 17.21
N LEU A 262 -17.04 16.82 17.26
CA LEU A 262 -16.78 18.16 17.78
C LEU A 262 -17.44 19.22 16.89
N ALA A 263 -17.31 19.11 15.57
CA ALA A 263 -17.93 20.05 14.63
C ALA A 263 -19.46 20.05 14.75
N LYS A 264 -20.09 18.87 14.84
CA LYS A 264 -21.54 18.73 15.05
C LYS A 264 -21.99 19.39 16.35
N ARG A 265 -21.29 19.13 17.46
CA ARG A 265 -21.63 19.72 18.77
C ARG A 265 -21.47 21.24 18.80
N ASN A 266 -20.38 21.75 18.24
CA ASN A 266 -20.10 23.19 18.19
C ASN A 266 -21.10 23.95 17.31
N SER A 267 -21.56 23.33 16.22
CA SER A 267 -22.62 23.90 15.38
C SER A 267 -23.93 24.09 16.16
N ILE A 268 -24.34 23.07 16.92
CA ILE A 268 -25.59 23.10 17.70
C ILE A 268 -25.48 24.10 18.87
N ALA A 269 -24.34 24.15 19.54
CA ALA A 269 -24.17 24.93 20.77
C ALA A 269 -23.85 26.41 20.54
N GLU A 270 -23.03 26.73 19.53
CA GLU A 270 -22.42 28.06 19.39
C GLU A 270 -22.75 28.75 18.06
N GLY A 271 -23.52 28.09 17.17
CA GLY A 271 -23.80 28.62 15.82
C GLY A 271 -22.53 28.83 14.99
N LYS A 272 -21.43 28.14 15.34
CA LYS A 272 -20.15 28.22 14.61
C LYS A 272 -20.32 27.70 13.19
N ASP A 273 -19.59 28.35 12.29
CA ASP A 273 -19.55 28.01 10.87
C ASP A 273 -19.02 26.58 10.66
N ILE A 274 -19.93 25.69 10.26
CA ILE A 274 -19.64 24.27 9.99
C ILE A 274 -18.60 24.17 8.88
N MET A 275 -18.63 25.06 7.89
CA MET A 275 -17.76 24.97 6.71
C MET A 275 -16.29 25.12 7.07
N LYS A 276 -15.94 26.06 7.97
CA LYS A 276 -14.56 26.21 8.45
C LYS A 276 -14.04 24.99 9.19
N SER A 277 -14.90 24.37 10.01
CA SER A 277 -14.56 23.13 10.71
C SER A 277 -14.41 21.98 9.71
N PHE A 278 -15.22 22.00 8.64
CA PHE A 278 -15.17 21.01 7.58
C PHE A 278 -13.90 21.10 6.74
N ASP A 279 -13.41 22.30 6.42
CA ASP A 279 -12.12 22.49 5.72
C ASP A 279 -10.97 21.82 6.48
N SER A 280 -10.94 21.96 7.81
CA SER A 280 -9.93 21.31 8.65
C SER A 280 -10.05 19.78 8.63
N ILE A 281 -11.27 19.25 8.53
CA ILE A 281 -11.53 17.81 8.42
C ILE A 281 -11.10 17.30 7.04
N ILE A 282 -11.41 18.02 5.96
CA ILE A 282 -11.01 17.69 4.59
C ILE A 282 -9.49 17.61 4.50
N GLU A 283 -8.78 18.64 5.00
CA GLU A 283 -7.32 18.67 4.94
C GLU A 283 -6.69 17.54 5.76
N ALA A 284 -7.27 17.20 6.92
CA ALA A 284 -6.82 16.05 7.69
C ALA A 284 -7.01 14.73 6.93
N ILE A 285 -8.18 14.50 6.31
CA ILE A 285 -8.45 13.29 5.51
C ILE A 285 -7.51 13.21 4.31
N LYS A 286 -7.32 14.30 3.56
CA LYS A 286 -6.40 14.33 2.42
C LYS A 286 -4.96 14.02 2.83
N THR A 287 -4.52 14.58 3.96
CA THR A 287 -3.20 14.30 4.54
C THR A 287 -3.06 12.83 4.92
N ASP A 288 -4.06 12.27 5.59
CA ASP A 288 -4.07 10.87 6.04
C ASP A 288 -4.04 9.90 4.84
N LEU A 289 -4.85 10.15 3.82
CA LEU A 289 -4.86 9.38 2.57
C LEU A 289 -3.52 9.45 1.84
N ASN A 290 -2.91 10.65 1.74
CA ASN A 290 -1.60 10.82 1.10
C ASN A 290 -0.51 10.03 1.84
N ILE A 291 -0.47 10.11 3.17
CA ILE A 291 0.51 9.35 3.99
C ILE A 291 0.36 7.85 3.73
N ILE A 292 -0.86 7.32 3.74
CA ILE A 292 -1.11 5.89 3.53
C ILE A 292 -0.72 5.47 2.11
N LEU A 293 -1.09 6.26 1.11
CA LEU A 293 -0.77 5.99 -0.29
C LEU A 293 0.74 5.90 -0.53
N GLU A 294 1.47 6.92 -0.08
CA GLU A 294 2.92 6.99 -0.30
C GLU A 294 3.66 5.89 0.45
N VAL A 295 3.23 5.56 1.68
CA VAL A 295 3.84 4.45 2.43
C VAL A 295 3.53 3.10 1.79
N VAL A 296 2.30 2.83 1.35
CA VAL A 296 1.96 1.55 0.70
C VAL A 296 2.73 1.37 -0.61
N LYS A 297 2.84 2.43 -1.44
CA LYS A 297 3.65 2.42 -2.66
C LYS A 297 5.14 2.20 -2.35
N ALA A 298 5.66 2.84 -1.31
CA ALA A 298 7.06 2.68 -0.91
C ALA A 298 7.36 1.27 -0.38
N LEU A 299 6.41 0.65 0.33
CA LEU A 299 6.56 -0.72 0.86
C LEU A 299 6.55 -1.78 -0.24
N PHE A 300 5.80 -1.53 -1.31
CA PHE A 300 5.66 -2.45 -2.44
C PHE A 300 5.91 -1.70 -3.74
N GLU A 301 7.19 -1.59 -4.13
CA GLU A 301 7.62 -0.85 -5.33
C GLU A 301 6.81 -1.16 -6.62
N PRO A 302 6.40 -2.41 -6.92
CA PRO A 302 5.59 -2.68 -8.11
C PRO A 302 4.20 -2.02 -8.13
N LEU A 303 3.71 -1.52 -6.99
CA LEU A 303 2.48 -0.74 -6.91
C LEU A 303 2.64 0.69 -7.46
N ASN A 304 3.86 1.19 -7.58
CA ASN A 304 4.15 2.53 -8.07
C ASN A 304 4.19 2.63 -9.61
N THR A 305 3.49 1.74 -10.31
CA THR A 305 3.33 1.81 -11.78
C THR A 305 2.03 2.54 -12.12
N ASP A 306 1.98 3.23 -13.27
CA ASP A 306 0.83 4.06 -13.68
C ASP A 306 -0.53 3.36 -13.54
N LYS A 307 -0.60 2.07 -13.89
CA LYS A 307 -1.83 1.27 -13.78
C LYS A 307 -2.18 0.91 -12.34
N ASN A 308 -1.18 0.62 -11.51
CA ASN A 308 -1.38 0.18 -10.14
C ASN A 308 -1.63 1.36 -9.19
N ILE A 309 -1.18 2.57 -9.52
CA ILE A 309 -1.42 3.78 -8.73
C ILE A 309 -2.93 4.04 -8.59
N SER A 310 -3.67 4.04 -9.71
CA SER A 310 -5.11 4.27 -9.67
C SER A 310 -5.86 3.18 -8.90
N LEU A 311 -5.48 1.90 -9.08
CA LEU A 311 -6.07 0.78 -8.34
C LEU A 311 -5.74 0.85 -6.83
N THR A 312 -4.51 1.20 -6.49
CA THR A 312 -4.06 1.36 -5.09
C THR A 312 -4.83 2.47 -4.40
N SER A 313 -5.01 3.60 -5.09
CA SER A 313 -5.82 4.71 -4.60
C SER A 313 -7.28 4.31 -4.39
N GLU A 314 -7.89 3.63 -5.37
CA GLU A 314 -9.28 3.14 -5.26
C GLU A 314 -9.49 2.25 -4.03
N VAL A 315 -8.60 1.27 -3.81
CA VAL A 315 -8.73 0.34 -2.67
C VAL A 315 -8.52 1.06 -1.34
N ILE A 316 -7.53 1.95 -1.24
CA ILE A 316 -7.28 2.73 -0.02
C ILE A 316 -8.47 3.62 0.31
N PHE A 317 -9.02 4.33 -0.68
CA PHE A 317 -10.20 5.18 -0.50
C PHE A 317 -11.40 4.35 -0.05
N HIS A 318 -11.64 3.19 -0.68
CA HIS A 318 -12.72 2.30 -0.28
C HIS A 318 -12.62 1.89 1.19
N VAL A 319 -11.46 1.43 1.64
CA VAL A 319 -11.27 1.02 3.04
C VAL A 319 -11.38 2.22 3.98
N TYR A 320 -10.81 3.38 3.61
CA TYR A 320 -10.80 4.57 4.45
C TYR A 320 -12.20 5.16 4.66
N PHE A 321 -12.98 5.32 3.59
CA PHE A 321 -14.31 5.94 3.67
C PHE A 321 -15.42 4.98 4.11
N SER A 322 -15.20 3.66 4.08
CA SER A 322 -16.18 2.66 4.53
C SER A 322 -16.78 2.95 5.91
N GLN A 323 -15.98 3.48 6.84
CA GLN A 323 -16.41 3.81 8.21
C GLN A 323 -16.81 5.28 8.37
N LEU A 324 -16.26 6.18 7.56
CA LEU A 324 -16.40 7.62 7.76
C LEU A 324 -17.49 8.28 6.90
N LYS A 325 -17.87 7.68 5.76
CA LYS A 325 -18.77 8.33 4.81
C LYS A 325 -20.05 8.83 5.47
N GLN A 326 -20.75 7.96 6.20
CA GLN A 326 -22.06 8.29 6.77
C GLN A 326 -21.95 9.47 7.76
N GLU A 327 -20.88 9.49 8.56
CA GLU A 327 -20.61 10.59 9.48
C GLU A 327 -20.29 11.90 8.76
N ILE A 328 -19.50 11.84 7.68
CA ILE A 328 -19.20 13.00 6.84
C ILE A 328 -20.47 13.53 6.16
N ILE A 329 -21.29 12.65 5.57
CA ILE A 329 -22.56 13.03 4.93
C ILE A 329 -23.49 13.67 5.96
N SER A 330 -23.58 13.13 7.18
CA SER A 330 -24.41 13.73 8.22
C SER A 330 -23.98 15.15 8.60
N LEU A 331 -22.66 15.42 8.65
CA LEU A 331 -22.11 16.75 8.88
C LEU A 331 -22.37 17.70 7.70
N LEU A 332 -22.18 17.21 6.47
CA LEU A 332 -22.48 17.97 5.25
C LEU A 332 -23.95 18.38 5.17
N ARG A 333 -24.89 17.50 5.56
CA ARG A 333 -26.31 17.81 5.61
C ARG A 333 -26.65 18.91 6.62
N LEU A 334 -25.94 18.99 7.74
CA LEU A 334 -26.09 20.11 8.67
C LEU A 334 -25.61 21.42 8.03
N GLY A 335 -24.49 21.38 7.31
CA GLY A 335 -23.93 22.52 6.60
C GLY A 335 -24.78 23.01 5.42
N LEU A 336 -25.38 22.07 4.68
CA LEU A 336 -26.20 22.31 3.48
C LEU A 336 -27.70 22.33 3.79
N LYS A 337 -28.09 22.47 5.05
CA LYS A 337 -29.49 22.35 5.49
C LYS A 337 -30.45 23.27 4.73
N GLU A 338 -30.04 24.49 4.42
CA GLU A 338 -30.86 25.43 3.65
C GLU A 338 -31.07 24.96 2.20
N VAL A 339 -30.01 24.47 1.56
CA VAL A 339 -30.05 23.93 0.20
C VAL A 339 -30.92 22.67 0.16
N GLU A 340 -30.73 21.76 1.13
CA GLU A 340 -31.53 20.54 1.26
C GLU A 340 -33.02 20.86 1.49
N SER A 341 -33.34 21.87 2.31
CA SER A 341 -34.72 22.29 2.56
C SER A 341 -35.39 22.85 1.30
N LYS A 342 -34.73 23.78 0.60
CA LYS A 342 -35.27 24.35 -0.65
C LYS A 342 -35.49 23.27 -1.71
N LEU A 343 -34.55 22.34 -1.84
CA LEU A 343 -34.67 21.22 -2.77
C LEU A 343 -35.85 20.31 -2.40
N ASN A 344 -36.01 20.01 -1.10
CA ASN A 344 -37.15 19.23 -0.60
C ASN A 344 -38.49 19.90 -0.89
N ASP A 345 -38.58 21.21 -0.74
CA ASP A 345 -39.81 21.96 -1.02
C ASP A 345 -40.15 21.91 -2.53
N ARG A 346 -39.15 22.06 -3.41
CA ARG A 346 -39.34 21.88 -4.86
C ARG A 346 -39.74 20.47 -5.26
N ILE A 347 -39.16 19.45 -4.62
CA ILE A 347 -39.55 18.05 -4.83
C ILE A 347 -41.02 17.86 -4.47
N LYS A 348 -41.48 18.38 -3.32
CA LYS A 348 -42.89 18.31 -2.89
C LYS A 348 -43.82 19.04 -3.84
N GLU A 349 -43.46 20.24 -4.30
CA GLU A 349 -44.24 21.00 -5.28
C GLU A 349 -44.43 20.22 -6.58
N ASN A 350 -43.39 19.54 -7.06
CA ASN A 350 -43.46 18.72 -8.27
C ASN A 350 -44.40 17.50 -8.08
N ILE A 351 -44.36 16.86 -6.91
CA ILE A 351 -45.28 15.75 -6.59
C ILE A 351 -46.73 16.25 -6.57
N LEU A 352 -47.00 17.38 -5.92
CA LEU A 352 -48.35 17.97 -5.85
C LEU A 352 -48.90 18.35 -7.23
N ARG A 353 -48.07 18.89 -8.13
CA ARG A 353 -48.49 19.23 -9.50
C ARG A 353 -48.92 18.01 -10.32
N LYS A 354 -48.31 16.85 -10.09
CA LYS A 354 -48.68 15.60 -10.77
C LYS A 354 -50.02 15.05 -10.32
N ASP A 355 -50.43 15.33 -9.07
CA ASP A 355 -51.72 14.87 -8.54
C ASP A 355 -52.88 15.79 -8.94
N SER A 356 -52.60 17.07 -9.26
CA SER A 356 -53.64 18.07 -9.59
C SER A 356 -53.96 18.20 -11.09
N ASP A 357 -53.02 17.87 -11.99
CA ASP A 357 -53.24 18.03 -13.44
C ASP A 357 -53.64 16.71 -14.11
N ILE A 358 -54.87 16.68 -14.64
CA ILE A 358 -55.30 15.74 -15.68
C ILE A 358 -54.58 16.14 -16.98
N SER A 359 -53.32 15.76 -17.10
CA SER A 359 -52.55 15.76 -18.35
C SER A 359 -51.76 14.45 -18.41
N PRO A 360 -51.52 13.90 -19.62
CA PRO A 360 -51.15 12.52 -19.80
C PRO A 360 -49.95 12.25 -18.91
N ALA A 361 -50.03 11.18 -18.12
CA ALA A 361 -48.93 10.69 -17.32
C ALA A 361 -47.66 10.86 -18.17
N PHE A 362 -46.77 11.78 -17.77
CA PHE A 362 -45.47 11.89 -18.38
C PHE A 362 -44.80 10.56 -18.03
N GLU A 363 -45.00 9.56 -18.89
CA GLU A 363 -44.45 8.23 -18.72
C GLU A 363 -42.96 8.44 -18.68
N LEU A 364 -42.42 8.38 -17.47
CA LEU A 364 -41.00 8.29 -17.23
C LEU A 364 -40.44 7.29 -18.24
N SER A 365 -39.58 7.78 -19.12
CA SER A 365 -38.76 6.89 -19.94
C SER A 365 -38.15 5.82 -19.05
N GLU A 366 -38.07 4.58 -19.53
CA GLU A 366 -37.34 3.52 -18.82
C GLU A 366 -35.91 3.98 -18.46
N THR A 367 -35.28 4.79 -19.32
CA THR A 367 -33.98 5.41 -19.06
C THR A 367 -33.96 6.34 -17.85
N CYS A 368 -35.03 7.11 -17.62
CA CYS A 368 -35.17 7.98 -16.46
C CYS A 368 -35.42 7.18 -15.17
N LYS A 369 -36.17 6.07 -15.25
CA LYS A 369 -36.36 5.16 -14.09
C LYS A 369 -35.05 4.51 -13.69
N GLU A 370 -34.26 4.06 -14.66
CA GLU A 370 -32.93 3.51 -14.42
C GLU A 370 -31.98 4.56 -13.81
N ALA A 371 -31.97 5.78 -14.34
CA ALA A 371 -31.20 6.90 -13.78
C ALA A 371 -31.59 7.22 -12.33
N ILE A 372 -32.89 7.24 -12.01
CA ILE A 372 -33.39 7.43 -10.64
C ILE A 372 -32.90 6.31 -9.72
N THR A 373 -32.97 5.06 -10.17
CA THR A 373 -32.52 3.89 -9.38
C THR A 373 -31.02 3.99 -9.06
N LYS A 374 -30.21 4.41 -10.04
CA LYS A 374 -28.78 4.63 -9.86
C LYS A 374 -28.48 5.83 -8.95
N LEU A 375 -29.29 6.88 -9.00
CA LEU A 375 -29.16 8.02 -8.08
C LEU A 375 -29.37 7.58 -6.61
N HIS A 376 -30.34 6.69 -6.37
CA HIS A 376 -30.51 6.06 -5.05
C HIS A 376 -29.32 5.17 -4.69
N TYR A 377 -28.79 4.40 -5.64
CA TYR A 377 -27.63 3.53 -5.41
C TYR A 377 -26.38 4.32 -4.99
N ILE A 378 -26.17 5.55 -5.48
CA ILE A 378 -25.05 6.43 -5.05
C ILE A 378 -25.02 6.59 -3.52
N THR A 379 -26.17 6.67 -2.85
CA THR A 379 -26.23 6.82 -1.39
C THR A 379 -25.66 5.61 -0.64
N THR A 380 -25.74 4.42 -1.24
CA THR A 380 -25.22 3.17 -0.66
C THR A 380 -23.73 2.95 -0.89
N LEU A 381 -23.13 3.67 -1.85
CA LEU A 381 -21.71 3.55 -2.15
C LEU A 381 -20.88 4.32 -1.13
N HIS A 382 -19.78 3.74 -0.64
CA HIS A 382 -18.92 4.39 0.36
C HIS A 382 -17.71 5.11 -0.23
N ASN A 383 -17.29 4.70 -1.42
CA ASN A 383 -16.06 5.11 -2.07
C ASN A 383 -16.33 6.20 -3.12
N PRO A 384 -15.61 7.34 -3.09
CA PRO A 384 -15.71 8.36 -4.13
C PRO A 384 -15.53 7.82 -5.55
N TYR A 385 -14.61 6.88 -5.79
CA TYR A 385 -14.38 6.32 -7.13
C TYR A 385 -15.64 5.65 -7.70
N ASP A 386 -16.32 4.84 -6.89
CA ASP A 386 -17.54 4.13 -7.30
C ASP A 386 -18.70 5.11 -7.49
N MET A 387 -18.81 6.13 -6.62
CA MET A 387 -19.83 7.18 -6.73
C MET A 387 -19.65 7.98 -8.03
N LEU A 388 -18.41 8.35 -8.38
CA LEU A 388 -18.09 9.04 -9.63
C LEU A 388 -18.43 8.18 -10.85
N SER A 389 -18.05 6.89 -10.84
CA SER A 389 -18.37 5.95 -11.92
C SER A 389 -19.89 5.79 -12.10
N CYS A 390 -20.63 5.67 -10.99
CA CYS A 390 -22.08 5.59 -11.00
C CYS A 390 -22.70 6.87 -11.56
N THR A 391 -22.17 8.04 -11.16
CA THR A 391 -22.63 9.34 -11.64
C THR A 391 -22.41 9.46 -13.15
N VAL A 392 -21.20 9.21 -13.66
CA VAL A 392 -20.92 9.19 -15.11
C VAL A 392 -21.87 8.24 -15.85
N HIS A 393 -22.15 7.07 -15.27
CA HIS A 393 -23.07 6.12 -15.88
C HIS A 393 -24.51 6.64 -15.96
N ILE A 394 -25.00 7.38 -14.96
CA ILE A 394 -26.30 8.09 -15.03
C ILE A 394 -26.29 9.07 -16.21
N PHE A 395 -25.24 9.86 -16.37
CA PHE A 395 -25.12 10.80 -17.49
C PHE A 395 -25.10 10.11 -18.85
N ARG A 396 -24.40 8.98 -18.98
CA ARG A 396 -24.39 8.19 -20.23
C ARG A 396 -25.77 7.65 -20.57
N ILE A 397 -26.55 7.21 -19.59
CA ILE A 397 -27.94 6.74 -19.81
C ILE A 397 -28.82 7.88 -20.31
N LEU A 398 -28.70 9.06 -19.69
CA LEU A 398 -29.48 10.23 -20.07
C LEU A 398 -29.08 10.76 -21.46
N ALA A 399 -27.78 10.76 -21.78
CA ALA A 399 -27.25 11.18 -23.08
C ALA A 399 -27.61 10.20 -24.22
N ASN A 400 -27.66 8.90 -23.93
CA ASN A 400 -27.99 7.87 -24.93
C ASN A 400 -29.51 7.58 -25.03
N SER A 401 -30.34 8.27 -24.26
CA SER A 401 -31.79 8.08 -24.31
C SER A 401 -32.36 8.57 -25.65
N ASP A 402 -33.08 7.69 -26.33
CA ASP A 402 -33.65 7.83 -27.69
C ASP A 402 -34.76 8.90 -27.83
N PHE A 403 -34.75 9.95 -27.01
CA PHE A 403 -35.88 10.86 -26.84
C PHE A 403 -36.18 11.77 -28.04
N ASP A 404 -35.37 11.76 -29.09
CA ASP A 404 -35.76 12.27 -30.42
C ASP A 404 -34.73 11.89 -31.49
N LYS A 405 -34.82 10.68 -32.04
CA LYS A 405 -34.06 10.28 -33.27
C LYS A 405 -34.59 10.98 -34.53
N LYS A 406 -34.97 12.26 -34.47
CA LYS A 406 -35.33 13.05 -35.66
C LYS A 406 -34.16 13.83 -36.24
N HIS A 407 -33.14 14.15 -35.46
CA HIS A 407 -31.93 14.79 -35.98
C HIS A 407 -30.66 14.23 -35.32
N CYS A 408 -29.69 13.82 -36.15
CA CYS A 408 -28.32 13.55 -35.72
C CYS A 408 -27.66 14.87 -35.30
N THR A 409 -27.91 15.30 -34.07
CA THR A 409 -27.10 16.31 -33.39
C THR A 409 -26.66 15.71 -32.07
N SER A 410 -25.35 15.67 -31.83
CA SER A 410 -24.78 15.26 -30.54
C SER A 410 -25.44 16.07 -29.42
N MET A 411 -26.05 15.39 -28.45
CA MET A 411 -26.75 16.00 -27.32
C MET A 411 -25.80 16.90 -26.53
N GLY A 412 -26.13 18.18 -26.43
CA GLY A 412 -25.34 19.18 -25.70
C GLY A 412 -25.70 19.29 -24.22
N ALA A 413 -24.91 20.05 -23.46
CA ALA A 413 -25.17 20.32 -22.04
C ALA A 413 -26.54 20.98 -21.79
N ASP A 414 -27.00 21.82 -22.72
CA ASP A 414 -28.27 22.55 -22.65
C ASP A 414 -29.50 21.62 -22.73
N GLU A 415 -29.36 20.45 -23.35
CA GLU A 415 -30.41 19.43 -23.40
C GLU A 415 -30.33 18.45 -22.23
N LEU A 416 -29.12 18.23 -21.70
CA LEU A 416 -28.85 17.26 -20.65
C LEU A 416 -29.20 17.79 -19.25
N LEU A 417 -28.96 19.08 -18.98
CA LEU A 417 -29.21 19.70 -17.68
C LEU A 417 -30.71 19.68 -17.29
N PRO A 418 -31.68 20.01 -18.17
CA PRO A 418 -33.10 19.91 -17.84
C PRO A 418 -33.53 18.46 -17.54
N ARG A 419 -33.01 17.48 -18.28
CA ARG A 419 -33.28 16.05 -18.05
C ARG A 419 -32.77 15.63 -16.67
N LEU A 420 -31.57 16.06 -16.30
CA LEU A 420 -31.01 15.79 -14.98
C LEU A 420 -31.83 16.44 -13.86
N CYS A 421 -32.26 17.70 -14.04
CA CYS A 421 -33.14 18.38 -13.08
C CYS A 421 -34.44 17.59 -12.86
N GLN A 422 -35.04 17.08 -13.95
CA GLN A 422 -36.23 16.23 -13.86
C GLN A 422 -35.93 14.94 -13.09
N VAL A 423 -34.83 14.24 -13.39
CA VAL A 423 -34.43 13.02 -12.67
C VAL A 423 -34.22 13.29 -11.17
N VAL A 424 -33.55 14.39 -10.81
CA VAL A 424 -33.34 14.79 -9.42
C VAL A 424 -34.67 15.06 -8.72
N LEU A 425 -35.57 15.84 -9.32
CA LEU A 425 -36.88 16.12 -8.74
C LEU A 425 -37.73 14.85 -8.57
N MET A 426 -37.65 13.94 -9.54
CA MET A 426 -38.42 12.70 -9.53
C MET A 426 -37.83 11.61 -8.62
N SER A 427 -36.55 11.72 -8.26
CA SER A 427 -35.91 10.78 -7.34
C SER A 427 -36.43 10.89 -5.91
N GLY A 428 -36.98 12.04 -5.53
CA GLY A 428 -37.43 12.29 -4.16
C GLY A 428 -36.30 12.33 -3.13
N LEU A 429 -35.06 12.56 -3.55
CA LEU A 429 -33.86 12.43 -2.71
C LEU A 429 -33.21 13.80 -2.43
N PRO A 430 -33.67 14.57 -1.43
CA PRO A 430 -33.08 15.88 -1.12
C PRO A 430 -31.64 15.77 -0.59
N SER A 431 -31.29 14.65 0.05
CA SER A 431 -29.93 14.40 0.57
C SER A 431 -28.86 14.23 -0.51
N ILE A 432 -29.24 14.17 -1.79
CA ILE A 432 -28.30 14.09 -2.92
C ILE A 432 -27.34 15.28 -2.96
N CYS A 433 -27.73 16.45 -2.41
CA CYS A 433 -26.84 17.60 -2.31
C CYS A 433 -25.59 17.33 -1.46
N ALA A 434 -25.73 16.60 -0.36
CA ALA A 434 -24.61 16.21 0.49
C ALA A 434 -23.72 15.14 -0.18
N GLU A 435 -24.32 14.20 -0.91
CA GLU A 435 -23.58 13.19 -1.69
C GLU A 435 -22.77 13.81 -2.83
N ALA A 436 -23.36 14.80 -3.54
CA ALA A 436 -22.67 15.55 -4.58
C ALA A 436 -21.51 16.39 -4.02
N ALA A 437 -21.72 17.06 -2.89
CA ALA A 437 -20.65 17.80 -2.21
C ALA A 437 -19.53 16.86 -1.73
N PHE A 438 -19.87 15.70 -1.16
CA PHE A 438 -18.87 14.69 -0.77
C PHE A 438 -18.00 14.25 -1.95
N MET A 439 -18.61 13.98 -3.10
CA MET A 439 -17.85 13.62 -4.32
C MET A 439 -16.92 14.75 -4.76
N GLU A 440 -17.35 16.01 -4.70
CA GLU A 440 -16.50 17.16 -5.05
C GLU A 440 -15.29 17.29 -4.12
N TYR A 441 -15.51 17.22 -2.80
CA TYR A 441 -14.43 17.42 -1.82
C TYR A 441 -13.37 16.32 -1.83
N PHE A 442 -13.76 15.07 -2.12
CA PHE A 442 -12.88 13.91 -2.10
C PHE A 442 -12.63 13.32 -3.49
N MET A 443 -12.88 14.09 -4.54
CA MET A 443 -12.55 13.70 -5.90
C MET A 443 -11.04 13.52 -6.06
N PRO A 444 -10.56 12.40 -6.60
CA PRO A 444 -9.16 12.25 -6.97
C PRO A 444 -8.77 13.26 -8.05
N VAL A 445 -7.62 13.92 -7.90
CA VAL A 445 -7.15 14.97 -8.83
C VAL A 445 -7.09 14.46 -10.27
N GLU A 446 -6.67 13.22 -10.47
CA GLU A 446 -6.60 12.55 -11.79
C GLU A 446 -7.96 12.48 -12.50
N LYS A 447 -9.06 12.41 -11.75
CA LYS A 447 -10.43 12.30 -12.27
C LYS A 447 -11.15 13.65 -12.40
N ALA A 448 -10.60 14.70 -11.79
CA ALA A 448 -11.22 16.02 -11.79
C ALA A 448 -11.26 16.67 -13.18
N LEU A 449 -10.28 16.39 -14.04
CA LEU A 449 -10.21 16.94 -15.40
C LEU A 449 -10.92 16.08 -16.46
N GLY A 450 -11.53 14.96 -16.04
CA GLY A 450 -12.17 13.98 -16.92
C GLY A 450 -13.70 14.09 -16.98
N GLU A 451 -14.33 13.03 -17.49
CA GLU A 451 -15.78 12.90 -17.53
C GLU A 451 -16.41 12.87 -16.13
N GLU A 452 -15.70 12.33 -15.13
CA GLU A 452 -16.13 12.31 -13.74
C GLU A 452 -16.29 13.72 -13.15
N GLY A 453 -15.30 14.59 -13.36
CA GLY A 453 -15.37 15.99 -12.91
C GLY A 453 -16.49 16.77 -13.57
N TYR A 454 -16.68 16.59 -14.89
CA TYR A 454 -17.81 17.17 -15.60
C TYR A 454 -19.16 16.68 -15.06
N ALA A 455 -19.30 15.38 -14.83
CA ALA A 455 -20.52 14.77 -14.32
C ALA A 455 -20.91 15.32 -12.93
N VAL A 456 -19.95 15.45 -12.01
CA VAL A 456 -20.21 16.03 -10.68
C VAL A 456 -20.60 17.50 -10.79
N THR A 457 -19.87 18.29 -11.59
CA THR A 457 -20.17 19.71 -11.80
C THR A 457 -21.59 19.91 -12.37
N MET A 458 -22.00 19.07 -13.31
CA MET A 458 -23.35 19.08 -13.88
C MET A 458 -24.43 18.72 -12.85
N LEU A 459 -24.18 17.71 -11.99
CA LEU A 459 -25.09 17.35 -10.91
C LEU A 459 -25.27 18.49 -9.91
N GLN A 460 -24.17 19.14 -9.53
CA GLN A 460 -24.21 20.31 -8.65
C GLN A 460 -24.95 21.48 -9.30
N SER A 461 -24.69 21.73 -10.59
CA SER A 461 -25.40 22.77 -11.35
C SER A 461 -26.91 22.53 -11.39
N ALA A 462 -27.35 21.27 -11.53
CA ALA A 462 -28.77 20.92 -11.45
C ALA A 462 -29.36 21.20 -10.06
N ILE A 463 -28.65 20.85 -8.98
CA ILE A 463 -29.08 21.12 -7.60
C ILE A 463 -29.18 22.63 -7.35
N VAL A 464 -28.18 23.41 -7.77
CA VAL A 464 -28.15 24.86 -7.63
C VAL A 464 -29.29 25.49 -8.44
N HIS A 465 -29.52 25.02 -9.66
CA HIS A 465 -30.63 25.49 -10.50
C HIS A 465 -31.96 25.25 -9.81
N LEU A 466 -32.22 24.04 -9.31
CA LEU A 466 -33.46 23.69 -8.62
C LEU A 466 -33.68 24.46 -7.31
N THR A 467 -32.61 24.86 -6.61
CA THR A 467 -32.72 25.55 -5.31
C THR A 467 -32.77 27.07 -5.42
N ASN A 468 -32.33 27.64 -6.54
CA ASN A 468 -32.32 29.09 -6.78
C ASN A 468 -33.39 29.56 -7.78
N SER A 469 -33.96 28.67 -8.57
CA SER A 469 -35.16 28.96 -9.37
C SER A 469 -36.40 28.89 -8.50
#